data_AF-A0A534S8A9-F1
#
_entry.id   AF-A0A534S8A9-F1
#
_cell.length_a   1.000
_cell.length_b   1.000
_cell.length_c   1.000
_cell.angle_alpha   90.00
_cell.angle_beta   90.00
_cell.angle_gamma   90.00
#
_symmetry.space_group_name_H-M   'P 1'
#
loop_
_entity.id
_entity.type
_entity.pdbx_description
1 polymer ?
#
loop_
_entity_poly.entity_id
_entity_poly.type
_entity_poly.pdbx_seq_one_letter_code
_entity_poly.pdbx_strand_id
1 'polypeptide(L)'
;MSVYQVNKLLYRTDNDLAFRKRMMEEPEAVIKEFNLTEEERDALTSGAVGKLYQMGVHTFLLNHLYRYELFGVNRDNYLTRIREGMPYDPRFELGNMP
;
A
#
# COMPACT_ATOMS: atom_id res chain seq x y z
N MET A 1 -4.61 -15.51 5.66
CA MET A 1 -3.62 -14.44 5.94
C MET A 1 -4.38 -13.18 6.29
N SER A 2 -3.88 -12.32 7.19
CA SER A 2 -4.55 -11.05 7.54
C SER A 2 -3.61 -9.89 7.26
N VAL A 3 -4.04 -8.94 6.41
CA VAL A 3 -3.34 -7.69 6.07
C VAL A 3 -3.21 -6.69 7.25
N TYR A 4 -3.53 -7.12 8.46
CA TYR A 4 -3.52 -6.30 9.66
C TYR A 4 -2.18 -5.62 9.88
N GLN A 5 -1.05 -6.30 9.67
CA GLN A 5 0.28 -5.72 9.89
C GLN A 5 0.57 -4.59 8.91
N VAL A 6 0.16 -4.72 7.64
CA VAL A 6 0.27 -3.65 6.63
C VAL A 6 -0.61 -2.46 7.02
N ASN A 7 -1.87 -2.70 7.42
CA ASN A 7 -2.76 -1.63 7.89
C ASN A 7 -2.20 -0.93 9.13
N LYS A 8 -1.67 -1.68 10.09
CA LYS A 8 -1.06 -1.13 11.32
C LYS A 8 0.16 -0.27 10.98
N LEU A 9 1.02 -0.72 10.06
CA LEU A 9 2.17 0.03 9.59
C LEU A 9 1.75 1.38 9.00
N LEU A 10 0.83 1.37 8.03
CA LEU A 10 0.36 2.59 7.37
C LEU A 10 -0.40 3.53 8.31
N TYR A 11 -1.13 2.97 9.28
CA TYR A 11 -1.79 3.74 10.34
C TYR A 11 -0.76 4.46 11.23
N ARG A 12 0.29 3.75 11.68
CA ARG A 12 1.36 4.37 12.50
C ARG A 12 2.12 5.45 11.74
N THR A 13 2.39 5.24 10.45
CA THR A 13 3.02 6.27 9.61
C THR A 13 2.24 7.58 9.59
N ASP A 14 0.91 7.53 9.66
CA ASP A 14 0.09 8.75 9.67
C ASP A 14 -0.07 9.35 11.06
N ASN A 15 -0.07 8.54 12.12
CA ASN A 15 -0.43 9.00 13.47
C ASN A 15 0.77 9.27 14.39
N ASP A 16 1.96 8.76 14.08
CA ASP A 16 3.17 8.89 14.89
C ASP A 16 4.28 9.57 14.09
N LEU A 17 4.61 10.82 14.45
CA LEU A 17 5.60 11.64 13.75
C LEU A 17 7.01 11.04 13.80
N ALA A 18 7.40 10.45 14.93
CA ALA A 18 8.71 9.85 15.07
C ALA A 18 8.81 8.58 14.23
N PHE A 19 7.75 7.77 14.25
CA PHE A 19 7.66 6.58 13.39
C PHE A 19 7.66 6.96 11.90
N ARG A 20 6.91 8.00 11.51
CA ARG A 20 6.89 8.51 10.12
C ARG A 20 8.28 8.91 9.66
N LYS A 21 9.02 9.65 10.49
CA LYS A 21 10.39 10.06 10.16
C LYS A 21 11.27 8.83 9.86
N ARG A 22 11.25 7.82 10.74
CA ARG A 22 11.97 6.55 10.49
C ARG A 22 11.50 5.84 9.22
N MET A 23 10.19 5.80 8.96
CA MET A 23 9.64 5.19 7.75
C MET A 23 10.12 5.87 6.47
N MET A 24 10.31 7.20 6.49
CA MET A 24 10.78 7.95 5.32
C MET A 24 12.31 7.83 5.14
N GLU A 25 13.07 7.74 6.24
CA GLU A 25 14.53 7.63 6.20
C GLU A 25 15.00 6.19 5.93
N GLU A 26 14.36 5.19 6.54
CA GLU A 26 14.79 3.79 6.55
C GLU A 26 13.60 2.80 6.37
N PRO A 27 12.79 2.92 5.29
CA PRO A 27 11.56 2.14 5.14
C PRO A 27 11.79 0.62 5.21
N GLU A 28 12.86 0.12 4.59
CA GLU A 28 13.18 -1.32 4.60
C GLU A 28 13.55 -1.87 5.97
N ALA A 29 14.19 -1.06 6.81
CA ALA A 29 14.52 -1.46 8.17
C ALA A 29 13.24 -1.50 9.03
N VAL A 30 12.38 -0.49 8.90
CA VAL A 30 11.14 -0.43 9.68
C VAL A 30 10.18 -1.56 9.33
N ILE A 31 10.02 -1.92 8.04
CA ILE A 31 9.11 -3.02 7.67
C ILE A 31 9.60 -4.41 8.13
N LYS A 32 10.88 -4.54 8.50
CA LYS A 32 11.41 -5.77 9.12
C LYS A 32 10.99 -5.90 10.59
N GLU A 33 10.57 -4.81 11.24
CA GLU A 33 10.00 -4.83 12.60
C GLU A 33 8.58 -5.45 12.63
N PHE A 34 7.95 -5.66 11.47
CA PHE A 34 6.59 -6.19 11.34
C PHE A 34 6.61 -7.64 10.85
N ASN A 35 5.68 -8.45 11.37
CA ASN A 35 5.47 -9.83 10.93
C ASN A 35 4.70 -9.87 9.60
N LEU A 36 5.32 -9.35 8.54
CA LEU A 36 4.82 -9.37 7.18
C LEU A 36 5.17 -10.69 6.50
N THR A 37 4.23 -11.18 5.70
CA THR A 37 4.53 -12.30 4.81
C THR A 37 5.45 -11.83 3.68
N GLU A 38 6.07 -12.77 2.98
CA GLU A 38 6.90 -12.47 1.80
C GLU A 38 6.09 -11.68 0.76
N GLU A 39 4.86 -12.12 0.49
CA GLU A 39 3.98 -11.46 -0.46
C GLU A 39 3.62 -10.02 -0.06
N GLU A 40 3.34 -9.76 1.22
CA GLU A 40 3.04 -8.42 1.73
C GLU A 40 4.26 -7.52 1.66
N ARG A 41 5.43 -8.06 2.00
CA ARG A 41 6.71 -7.35 1.92
C ARG A 41 7.03 -6.96 0.48
N ASP A 42 6.91 -7.88 -0.46
CA ASP A 42 7.18 -7.63 -1.87
C ASP A 42 6.21 -6.62 -2.46
N ALA A 43 4.92 -6.72 -2.13
CA ALA A 43 3.92 -5.76 -2.59
C ALA A 43 4.19 -4.34 -2.05
N LEU A 44 4.65 -4.23 -0.80
CA LEU A 44 5.07 -2.94 -0.22
C LEU A 44 6.34 -2.41 -0.90
N THR A 45 7.42 -3.17 -0.94
CA THR A 45 8.73 -2.69 -1.43
C THR A 45 8.74 -2.39 -2.93
N SER A 46 7.95 -3.11 -3.72
CA SER A 46 7.74 -2.81 -5.15
C SER A 46 6.80 -1.62 -5.38
N GLY A 47 6.07 -1.19 -4.36
CA GLY A 47 5.02 -0.18 -4.46
C GLY A 47 3.85 -0.64 -5.34
N ALA A 48 3.50 -1.95 -5.30
CA ALA A 48 2.41 -2.53 -6.06
C ALA A 48 1.05 -2.20 -5.42
N VAL A 49 0.61 -0.95 -5.53
CA VAL A 49 -0.58 -0.41 -4.84
C VAL A 49 -1.84 -1.22 -5.16
N GLY A 50 -2.06 -1.58 -6.43
CA GLY A 50 -3.21 -2.39 -6.82
C GLY A 50 -3.18 -3.81 -6.21
N LYS A 51 -1.99 -4.41 -6.08
CA LYS A 51 -1.83 -5.70 -5.39
C LYS A 51 -2.17 -5.57 -3.90
N LEU A 52 -1.66 -4.54 -3.23
CA LEU A 52 -2.00 -4.27 -1.82
C LEU A 52 -3.51 -4.08 -1.63
N TYR A 53 -4.18 -3.40 -2.57
CA TYR A 53 -5.64 -3.29 -2.58
C TYR A 53 -6.32 -4.66 -2.70
N GLN A 54 -5.90 -5.50 -3.66
CA GLN A 54 -6.44 -6.86 -3.81
C GLN A 54 -6.22 -7.76 -2.60
N MET A 55 -5.12 -7.57 -1.86
CA MET A 55 -4.86 -8.27 -0.60
C MET A 55 -5.82 -7.85 0.53
N GLY A 56 -6.55 -6.73 0.36
CA GLY A 56 -7.52 -6.22 1.32
C GLY A 56 -6.99 -5.10 2.21
N VAL A 57 -5.85 -4.48 1.88
CA VAL A 57 -5.34 -3.30 2.60
C VAL A 57 -6.34 -2.16 2.48
N HIS A 58 -6.57 -1.47 3.58
CA HIS A 58 -7.62 -0.45 3.66
C HIS A 58 -7.33 0.72 2.70
N THR A 59 -8.29 1.07 1.85
CA THR A 59 -8.14 2.09 0.78
C THR A 59 -7.69 3.45 1.30
N PHE A 60 -8.22 3.90 2.43
CA PHE A 60 -7.78 5.15 3.05
C PHE A 60 -6.30 5.13 3.42
N LEU A 61 -5.81 4.00 3.95
CA LEU A 61 -4.42 3.86 4.38
C LEU A 61 -3.46 3.74 3.19
N LEU A 62 -3.90 3.17 2.06
CA LEU A 62 -3.10 3.11 0.83
C LEU A 62 -2.69 4.50 0.33
N ASN A 63 -3.50 5.53 0.58
CA ASN A 63 -3.15 6.91 0.22
C ASN A 63 -1.89 7.40 0.93
N HIS A 64 -1.50 6.79 2.06
CA HIS A 64 -0.29 7.17 2.79
C HIS A 64 0.99 6.82 2.03
N LEU A 65 0.94 5.85 1.11
CA LEU A 65 2.08 5.49 0.27
C LEU A 65 2.55 6.68 -0.57
N TYR A 66 1.64 7.29 -1.34
CA TYR A 66 2.01 8.45 -2.16
C TYR A 66 2.18 9.74 -1.35
N ARG A 67 1.40 9.91 -0.28
CA ARG A 67 1.45 11.11 0.57
C ARG A 67 2.82 11.30 1.24
N TYR A 68 3.47 10.19 1.59
CA TYR A 68 4.78 10.19 2.24
C TYR A 68 5.90 9.65 1.33
N GLU A 69 5.62 9.53 0.03
CA GLU A 69 6.54 9.05 -1.01
C GLU A 69 7.26 7.73 -0.68
N LEU A 70 6.52 6.78 -0.09
CA LEU A 70 7.06 5.50 0.35
C LEU A 70 7.19 4.52 -0.82
N PHE A 71 8.28 3.73 -0.82
CA PHE A 71 8.51 2.65 -1.78
C PHE A 71 8.39 3.07 -3.25
N GLY A 72 8.83 4.30 -3.56
CA GLY A 72 8.78 4.86 -4.92
C GLY A 72 7.37 5.18 -5.42
N VAL A 73 6.36 5.15 -4.55
CA VAL A 73 4.99 5.57 -4.85
C VAL A 73 4.90 7.07 -4.60
N ASN A 74 4.47 7.84 -5.59
CA ASN A 74 4.32 9.29 -5.49
C ASN A 74 3.02 9.73 -6.17
N ARG A 75 2.72 11.03 -6.12
CA ARG A 75 1.47 11.57 -6.67
C ARG A 75 1.29 11.25 -8.16
N ASP A 76 2.38 11.25 -8.92
CA ASP A 76 2.35 11.09 -10.38
C ASP A 76 2.10 9.65 -10.81
N ASN A 77 2.55 8.68 -10.00
CA ASN A 77 2.45 7.25 -10.34
C ASN A 77 1.40 6.47 -9.53
N TYR A 78 0.82 7.05 -8.47
CA TYR A 78 -0.10 6.34 -7.58
C TYR A 78 -1.31 5.73 -8.30
N LEU A 79 -2.01 6.52 -9.12
CA LEU A 79 -3.19 6.05 -9.84
C LEU A 79 -2.85 4.98 -10.87
N THR A 80 -1.70 5.10 -11.53
CA THR A 80 -1.21 4.09 -12.48
C THR A 80 -0.91 2.78 -11.75
N ARG A 81 -0.18 2.84 -10.63
CA ARG A 81 0.14 1.67 -9.79
C ARG A 81 -1.09 1.00 -9.17
N ILE A 82 -2.16 1.75 -8.92
CA ILE A 82 -3.47 1.19 -8.55
C ILE A 82 -4.03 0.35 -9.71
N ARG A 83 -4.01 0.89 -10.94
CA ARG A 83 -4.56 0.24 -12.14
C ARG A 83 -3.77 -0.99 -12.55
N GLU A 84 -2.45 -1.00 -12.37
CA GLU A 84 -1.59 -2.16 -12.69
C GLU A 84 -2.00 -3.43 -11.91
N GLY A 85 -2.52 -3.28 -10.69
CA GLY A 85 -3.06 -4.39 -9.91
C GLY A 85 -4.58 -4.56 -10.02
N MET A 86 -5.26 -3.83 -10.91
CA MET A 86 -6.68 -4.04 -11.21
C MET A 86 -6.82 -4.56 -12.64
N PRO A 87 -6.90 -5.89 -12.85
CA PRO A 87 -7.22 -6.41 -14.17
C PRO A 87 -8.57 -5.84 -14.63
N TYR A 88 -8.70 -5.61 -15.93
CA TYR A 88 -9.95 -5.19 -16.53
C TYR A 88 -11.09 -6.12 -16.10
N ASP A 89 -12.11 -5.55 -15.47
CA ASP A 89 -13.32 -6.27 -15.11
C ASP A 89 -14.37 -6.04 -16.21
N PRO A 90 -14.71 -7.06 -17.02
CA PRO A 90 -15.71 -6.91 -18.08
C PRO A 90 -17.10 -6.51 -17.56
N ARG A 91 -17.36 -6.58 -16.24
CA ARG A 91 -18.59 -6.06 -15.64
C ARG A 91 -18.72 -4.53 -15.72
N PHE A 92 -17.62 -3.79 -15.92
CA PHE A 92 -17.67 -2.33 -16.13
C PHE A 92 -18.47 -1.95 -17.39
N GLU A 93 -18.43 -2.78 -18.44
CA GLU A 93 -19.22 -2.54 -19.66
C GLU A 93 -20.66 -3.04 -19.55
N LEU A 94 -20.93 -3.96 -18.62
CA LEU A 94 -22.27 -4.50 -18.40
C LEU A 94 -23.16 -3.58 -17.55
N GLY A 95 -22.67 -2.41 -17.15
CA GLY A 95 -23.41 -1.43 -16.34
C GLY A 95 -23.80 -1.92 -14.93
N ASN A 96 -23.34 -3.12 -14.55
CA ASN A 96 -23.61 -3.74 -13.26
C ASN A 96 -22.37 -3.62 -12.39
N MET A 97 -22.17 -2.42 -11.84
CA MET A 97 -21.39 -2.29 -10.61
C MET A 97 -22.28 -2.69 -9.42
N PRO A 98 -21.76 -3.42 -8.42
CA PRO A 98 -22.46 -3.61 -7.15
C PRO A 98 -22.67 -2.26 -6.42
#